data_AF-A0A7K3DGL0-F1
#
_entry.id   AF-A0A7K3DGL0-F1
#
_cell.length_a   1.000
_cell.length_b   1.000
_cell.length_c   1.000
_cell.angle_alpha   90.00
_cell.angle_beta   90.00
_cell.angle_gamma   90.00
#
_symmetry.space_group_name_H-M   'P 1'
#
loop_
_entity.id
_entity.type
_entity.pdbx_description
1 polymer ?
#
loop_
_entity_poly.entity_id
_entity_poly.type
_entity_poly.pdbx_seq_one_letter_code
_entity_poly.pdbx_strand_id
1 'polypeptide(L)'
;GLGEDGPTHQPVEHLASLRAIPGLNIVRPADANETAVAWREILRRGSAAPAPHGLALTRQGVPTYALDEDAAKGGYVRAEASKETPDVVLIATGSELQLAVDARETLEAEGIATRVVSMPSVEWFEEQDQAY
;
A
#
# COMPACT_ATOMS: atom_id res chain seq x y z
N GLY A 1 3.46 13.23 7.37
CA GLY A 1 2.38 13.28 8.37
C GLY A 1 1.62 14.59 8.26
N LEU A 2 0.53 14.76 9.01
CA LEU A 2 -0.27 16.00 8.91
C LEU A 2 0.40 17.22 9.56
N GLY A 3 1.36 17.03 10.48
CA GLY A 3 2.14 18.12 11.07
C GLY A 3 1.49 18.74 12.30
N GLU A 4 1.35 20.06 12.27
CA GLU A 4 1.25 20.96 13.42
C GLU A 4 -0.09 20.90 14.16
N ASP A 5 -1.17 20.40 13.56
CA ASP A 5 -2.49 20.31 14.21
C ASP A 5 -2.51 19.30 15.37
N GLY A 6 -1.45 18.50 15.51
CA GLY A 6 -1.14 17.76 16.72
C GLY A 6 -1.96 16.47 16.92
N PRO A 7 -1.85 15.86 18.12
CA PRO A 7 -2.27 14.48 18.36
C PRO A 7 -3.77 14.24 18.27
N THR A 8 -4.59 15.30 18.41
CA THR A 8 -6.05 15.18 18.27
C THR A 8 -6.52 14.96 16.84
N HIS A 9 -5.67 15.26 15.86
CA HIS A 9 -5.95 15.10 14.43
C HIS A 9 -5.12 13.99 13.78
N GLN A 10 -4.09 13.49 14.46
CA GLN A 10 -3.14 12.52 13.92
C GLN A 10 -3.68 11.10 14.14
N PRO A 11 -4.14 10.41 13.08
CA PRO A 11 -4.65 9.05 13.22
C PRO A 11 -3.52 8.10 13.61
N VAL A 12 -3.77 7.22 14.59
CA VAL A 12 -2.82 6.18 15.02
C VAL A 12 -3.43 4.79 14.82
N GLU A 13 -4.53 4.52 15.52
CA GLU A 13 -5.29 3.28 15.51
C GLU A 13 -6.31 3.19 14.38
N HIS A 14 -6.63 4.32 13.73
CA HIS A 14 -7.79 4.45 12.84
C HIS A 14 -7.77 3.43 11.70
N LEU A 15 -6.62 3.19 11.06
CA LEU A 15 -6.52 2.20 10.00
C LEU A 15 -6.80 0.79 10.52
N ALA A 16 -6.20 0.40 11.66
CA ALA A 16 -6.43 -0.92 12.25
C ALA A 16 -7.90 -1.10 12.66
N SER A 17 -8.52 -0.08 13.28
CA SER A 17 -9.92 -0.11 13.66
C SER A 17 -10.86 -0.22 12.46
N LEU A 18 -10.57 0.51 11.36
CA LEU A 18 -11.39 0.48 10.15
C LEU A 18 -11.25 -0.86 9.41
N ARG A 19 -10.04 -1.40 9.29
CA ARG A 19 -9.81 -2.73 8.67
C ARG A 19 -10.48 -3.87 9.43
N ALA A 20 -10.70 -3.71 10.73
CA ALA A 20 -11.38 -4.70 11.54
C ALA A 20 -12.91 -4.78 11.27
N ILE A 21 -13.49 -3.83 10.52
CA ILE A 21 -14.92 -3.81 10.19
C ILE A 21 -15.17 -4.76 9.00
N PRO A 22 -15.93 -5.85 9.16
CA PRO A 22 -16.19 -6.77 8.06
C PRO A 22 -16.90 -6.09 6.89
N GLY A 23 -16.39 -6.31 5.69
CA GLY A 23 -16.96 -5.75 4.44
C GLY A 23 -16.59 -4.30 4.17
N LEU A 24 -15.70 -3.68 4.96
CA LEU A 24 -15.13 -2.36 4.68
C LEU A 24 -13.72 -2.49 4.09
N ASN A 25 -13.52 -1.98 2.88
CA ASN A 25 -12.21 -1.97 2.23
C ASN A 25 -11.45 -0.69 2.57
N ILE A 26 -10.20 -0.80 3.02
CA ILE A 26 -9.36 0.36 3.35
C ILE A 26 -8.18 0.44 2.40
N VAL A 27 -8.22 1.48 1.55
CA VAL A 27 -7.23 1.72 0.51
C VAL A 27 -6.35 2.90 0.91
N ARG A 28 -5.05 2.65 1.05
CA ARG A 28 -4.03 3.63 1.42
C ARG A 28 -2.94 3.69 0.33
N PRO A 29 -3.20 4.41 -0.78
CA PRO A 29 -2.28 4.45 -1.91
C PRO A 29 -0.98 5.16 -1.56
N ALA A 30 0.13 4.66 -2.08
CA ALA A 30 1.47 5.15 -1.80
C ALA A 30 1.85 6.41 -2.58
N ASP A 31 1.28 6.60 -3.77
CA ASP A 31 1.58 7.72 -4.65
C ASP A 31 0.38 8.14 -5.52
N ALA A 32 0.63 9.07 -6.45
CA ALA A 32 -0.38 9.55 -7.38
C ALA A 32 -0.92 8.46 -8.34
N ASN A 33 -0.08 7.52 -8.76
CA ASN A 33 -0.46 6.48 -9.71
C ASN A 33 -1.30 5.39 -9.04
N GLU A 34 -0.91 4.91 -7.86
CA GLU A 34 -1.75 4.02 -7.04
C GLU A 34 -3.08 4.68 -6.68
N THR A 35 -3.09 5.99 -6.42
CA THR A 35 -4.34 6.72 -6.17
C THR A 35 -5.28 6.66 -7.39
N ALA A 36 -4.74 6.83 -8.60
CA ALA A 36 -5.53 6.74 -9.83
C ALA A 36 -6.08 5.31 -10.07
N VAL A 37 -5.23 4.29 -9.87
CA VAL A 37 -5.62 2.87 -9.98
C VAL A 37 -6.70 2.53 -8.95
N ALA A 38 -6.51 2.94 -7.69
CA ALA A 38 -7.47 2.72 -6.61
C ALA A 38 -8.85 3.31 -6.93
N TRP A 39 -8.92 4.55 -7.41
CA TRP A 39 -10.18 5.16 -7.82
C TRP A 39 -10.87 4.41 -8.94
N ARG A 40 -10.12 4.03 -9.99
CA ARG A 40 -10.66 3.25 -11.10
C ARG A 40 -11.21 1.90 -10.61
N GLU A 41 -10.49 1.24 -9.71
CA GLU A 41 -10.90 -0.06 -9.16
C GLU A 41 -12.14 0.06 -8.26
N ILE A 42 -12.23 1.10 -7.42
CA ILE A 42 -13.42 1.37 -6.59
C ILE A 42 -14.66 1.57 -7.49
N LEU A 43 -14.54 2.33 -8.57
CA LEU A 43 -15.64 2.54 -9.52
C LEU A 43 -16.05 1.24 -10.24
N ARG A 44 -15.07 0.42 -10.63
CA ARG A 44 -15.32 -0.90 -11.24
C ARG A 44 -16.05 -1.82 -10.26
N ARG A 45 -15.57 -1.92 -9.02
CA ARG A 45 -16.18 -2.72 -7.93
C ARG A 45 -17.60 -2.26 -7.60
N GLY A 46 -17.87 -0.95 -7.68
CA GLY A 46 -19.21 -0.40 -7.46
C GLY A 46 -20.33 -1.00 -8.32
N SER A 47 -20.00 -1.57 -9.48
CA SER A 47 -20.96 -2.29 -10.32
C SER A 47 -20.87 -3.82 -10.24
N ALA A 48 -19.67 -4.37 -10.03
CA ALA A 48 -19.45 -5.83 -10.06
C ALA A 48 -19.53 -6.53 -8.70
N ALA A 49 -19.04 -5.88 -7.63
CA ALA A 49 -18.98 -6.42 -6.27
C ALA A 49 -19.01 -5.24 -5.27
N PRO A 50 -20.19 -4.66 -5.01
CA PRO A 50 -20.30 -3.41 -4.25
C PRO A 50 -19.90 -3.59 -2.78
N ALA A 51 -19.06 -2.68 -2.29
CA ALA A 51 -18.67 -2.58 -0.89
C ALA A 51 -18.34 -1.11 -0.54
N PRO A 52 -18.44 -0.68 0.73
CA PRO A 52 -17.90 0.60 1.14
C PRO A 52 -16.36 0.59 1.06
N HIS A 53 -15.79 1.72 0.65
CA HIS A 53 -14.35 1.92 0.52
C HIS A 53 -13.92 3.20 1.24
N GLY A 54 -12.90 3.11 2.08
CA GLY A 54 -12.22 4.25 2.68
C GLY A 54 -10.88 4.53 1.99
N LEU A 55 -10.63 5.78 1.61
CA LEU A 55 -9.34 6.23 1.06
C LEU A 55 -8.56 7.02 2.11
N ALA A 56 -7.40 6.51 2.52
CA ALA A 56 -6.48 7.19 3.42
C ALA A 56 -5.41 7.95 2.61
N LEU A 57 -5.60 9.26 2.45
CA LEU A 57 -4.75 10.12 1.62
C LEU A 57 -3.81 10.99 2.46
N THR A 58 -2.63 11.27 1.93
CA THR A 58 -1.61 12.07 2.61
C THR A 58 -1.90 13.57 2.50
N ARG A 59 -1.50 14.34 3.51
CA ARG A 59 -1.44 15.81 3.42
C ARG A 59 -0.18 16.26 2.68
N GLN A 60 0.96 15.66 3.04
CA GLN A 60 2.26 15.96 2.46
C GLN A 60 2.42 15.35 1.06
N GLY A 61 3.33 15.92 0.28
CA GLY A 61 3.81 15.31 -0.95
C GLY A 61 4.58 14.02 -0.68
N VAL A 62 4.45 13.08 -1.61
CA VAL A 62 5.15 11.79 -1.65
C VAL A 62 5.71 11.60 -3.07
N PRO A 63 6.78 10.81 -3.25
CA PRO A 63 7.31 10.52 -4.58
C PRO A 63 6.27 9.79 -5.44
N THR A 64 6.38 9.95 -6.76
CA THR A 64 5.60 9.20 -7.74
C THR A 64 6.48 8.14 -8.37
N TYR A 65 6.02 6.90 -8.36
CA TYR A 65 6.68 5.78 -9.00
C TYR A 65 6.00 5.41 -10.32
N ALA A 66 6.59 4.49 -11.09
CA ALA A 66 5.97 3.98 -12.30
C ALA A 66 4.60 3.34 -12.00
N LEU A 67 3.63 3.57 -12.87
CA LEU A 67 2.29 2.98 -12.79
C LEU A 67 2.39 1.45 -12.75
N ASP A 68 1.66 0.85 -11.83
CA ASP A 68 1.48 -0.59 -11.75
C ASP A 68 -0.02 -0.90 -11.56
N GLU A 69 -0.57 -1.69 -12.47
CA GLU A 69 -1.98 -2.09 -12.43
C GLU A 69 -2.26 -3.09 -11.31
N ASP A 70 -1.23 -3.79 -10.82
CA ASP A 70 -1.38 -4.74 -9.71
C ASP A 70 -1.65 -4.05 -8.37
N ALA A 71 -1.60 -2.71 -8.29
CA ALA A 71 -2.17 -1.98 -7.16
C ALA A 71 -3.66 -2.29 -6.94
N ALA A 72 -4.40 -2.65 -8.01
CA ALA A 72 -5.80 -3.09 -7.92
C ALA A 72 -5.96 -4.49 -7.29
N LYS A 73 -4.88 -5.25 -7.15
CA LYS A 73 -4.83 -6.55 -6.44
C LYS A 73 -4.69 -6.40 -4.93
N GLY A 74 -4.53 -5.18 -4.43
CA GLY A 74 -4.43 -4.88 -3.00
C GLY A 74 -3.01 -4.94 -2.44
N GLY A 75 -2.17 -5.82 -2.96
CA GLY A 75 -0.73 -5.84 -2.68
C GLY A 75 0.08 -6.46 -3.80
N TYR A 76 1.24 -5.90 -4.11
CA TYR A 76 2.08 -6.33 -5.23
C TYR A 76 3.56 -6.05 -4.97
N VAL A 77 4.44 -6.76 -5.68
CA VAL A 77 5.89 -6.56 -5.58
C VAL A 77 6.28 -5.25 -6.28
N ARG A 78 6.62 -4.23 -5.50
CA ARG A 78 7.06 -2.93 -5.99
C ARG A 78 8.51 -2.95 -6.49
N ALA A 79 9.36 -3.68 -5.78
CA ALA A 79 10.76 -3.83 -6.13
C ALA A 79 11.24 -5.22 -5.70
N GLU A 80 11.80 -5.96 -6.65
CA GLU A 80 12.32 -7.30 -6.39
C GLU A 80 13.64 -7.30 -5.61
N ALA A 81 13.91 -8.40 -4.93
CA ALA A 81 15.20 -8.64 -4.29
C ALA A 81 16.27 -9.02 -5.31
N SER A 82 17.56 -8.86 -4.95
CA SER A 82 18.68 -9.30 -5.79
C SER A 82 18.80 -10.83 -5.96
N LYS A 83 18.18 -11.60 -5.07
CA LYS A 83 18.12 -13.08 -5.10
C LYS A 83 16.69 -13.54 -5.38
N GLU A 84 16.55 -14.74 -5.93
CA GLU A 84 15.25 -15.38 -6.17
C GLU A 84 14.45 -15.55 -4.86
N THR A 85 15.10 -16.01 -3.80
CA THR A 85 14.53 -16.03 -2.45
C THR A 85 15.05 -14.82 -1.67
N PRO A 86 14.19 -13.87 -1.26
CA PRO A 86 14.61 -12.73 -0.46
C PRO A 86 15.02 -13.17 0.95
N ASP A 87 16.04 -12.52 1.50
CA ASP A 87 16.42 -12.64 2.91
C ASP A 87 15.39 -11.92 3.81
N VAL A 88 14.78 -10.84 3.29
CA VAL A 88 13.74 -10.06 3.97
C VAL A 88 12.72 -9.47 2.99
N VAL A 89 11.46 -9.39 3.43
CA VAL A 89 10.38 -8.71 2.70
C VAL A 89 9.90 -7.52 3.53
N LEU A 90 9.96 -6.34 2.95
CA LEU A 90 9.43 -5.11 3.52
C LEU A 90 8.04 -4.86 2.91
N ILE A 91 7.01 -4.89 3.75
CA ILE A 91 5.63 -4.59 3.33
C ILE A 91 5.28 -3.21 3.86
N ALA A 92 4.89 -2.30 2.95
CA ALA A 92 4.55 -0.93 3.29
C ALA A 92 3.28 -0.46 2.59
N THR A 93 2.69 0.61 3.11
CA THR A 93 1.47 1.22 2.57
C THR A 93 1.62 2.74 2.60
N GLY A 94 0.91 3.45 1.73
CA GLY A 94 0.86 4.91 1.78
C GLY A 94 2.23 5.59 1.76
N SER A 95 2.35 6.65 2.54
CA SER A 95 3.58 7.46 2.64
C SER A 95 4.81 6.72 3.14
N GLU A 96 4.68 5.51 3.67
CA GLU A 96 5.82 4.73 4.16
C GLU A 96 6.42 3.82 3.09
N LEU A 97 5.79 3.69 1.90
CA LEU A 97 6.39 2.92 0.81
C LEU A 97 7.76 3.48 0.41
N GLN A 98 7.92 4.81 0.40
CA GLN A 98 9.22 5.42 0.12
C GLN A 98 10.30 5.00 1.10
N LEU A 99 9.96 4.87 2.38
CA LEU A 99 10.90 4.44 3.40
C LEU A 99 11.31 2.98 3.19
N ALA A 100 10.37 2.12 2.75
CA ALA A 100 10.69 0.74 2.41
C ALA A 100 11.58 0.62 1.16
N VAL A 101 11.35 1.47 0.14
CA VAL A 101 12.21 1.55 -1.05
C VAL A 101 13.62 2.00 -0.68
N ASP A 102 13.75 3.09 0.09
CA ASP A 102 15.05 3.60 0.53
C ASP A 102 15.80 2.59 1.42
N ALA A 103 15.06 1.91 2.32
CA ALA A 103 15.63 0.86 3.16
C ALA A 103 16.13 -0.34 2.35
N ARG A 104 15.39 -0.74 1.29
CA ARG A 104 15.83 -1.79 0.37
C ARG A 104 17.17 -1.43 -0.28
N GLU A 105 17.36 -0.20 -0.75
CA GLU A 105 18.63 0.21 -1.37
C GLU A 105 19.81 0.03 -0.41
N THR A 106 19.62 0.38 0.86
CA THR A 106 20.65 0.22 1.90
C THR A 106 20.93 -1.26 2.17
N LEU A 107 19.89 -2.08 2.35
CA LEU A 107 20.02 -3.50 2.66
C LEU A 107 20.66 -4.28 1.49
N GLU A 108 20.27 -3.97 0.25
CA GLU A 108 20.86 -4.58 -0.94
C GLU A 108 22.35 -4.22 -1.09
N ALA A 109 22.74 -2.98 -0.74
CA ALA A 109 24.15 -2.58 -0.72
C ALA A 109 24.98 -3.34 0.33
N GLU A 110 24.34 -3.81 1.40
CA GLU A 110 24.94 -4.66 2.44
C GLU A 110 24.90 -6.17 2.10
N GLY A 111 24.34 -6.54 0.93
CA GLY A 111 24.23 -7.93 0.48
C GLY A 111 23.03 -8.70 1.06
N ILE A 112 22.07 -7.98 1.65
CA ILE A 112 20.81 -8.53 2.18
C ILE A 112 19.74 -8.40 1.11
N ALA A 113 19.39 -9.52 0.48
CA ALA A 113 18.40 -9.55 -0.60
C ALA A 113 17.03 -9.15 -0.07
N THR A 114 16.51 -8.02 -0.54
CA THR A 114 15.37 -7.34 0.07
C THR A 114 14.29 -7.06 -0.97
N ARG A 115 13.11 -7.65 -0.76
CA ARG A 115 11.92 -7.38 -1.58
C ARG A 115 11.07 -6.31 -0.93
N VAL A 116 10.52 -5.40 -1.72
CA VAL A 116 9.51 -4.43 -1.27
C VAL A 116 8.17 -4.76 -1.87
N VAL A 117 7.16 -4.89 -1.02
CA VAL A 117 5.75 -5.08 -1.38
C VAL A 117 5.00 -3.79 -1.03
N SER A 118 4.32 -3.21 -2.00
CA SER A 118 3.30 -2.20 -1.74
C SER A 118 1.99 -2.90 -1.43
N MET A 119 1.32 -2.53 -0.35
CA MET A 119 0.06 -3.13 0.11
C MET A 119 -1.04 -2.06 0.28
N PRO A 120 -1.49 -1.41 -0.82
CA PRO A 120 -2.50 -0.36 -0.73
C PRO A 120 -3.80 -0.82 -0.06
N SER A 121 -4.22 -2.08 -0.19
CA SER A 121 -5.45 -2.60 0.43
C SER A 121 -5.27 -4.06 0.86
N VAL A 122 -5.28 -4.31 2.17
CA VAL A 122 -5.17 -5.67 2.72
C VAL A 122 -6.39 -6.48 2.33
N GLU A 123 -7.58 -5.86 2.37
CA GLU A 123 -8.83 -6.54 2.08
C GLU A 123 -8.90 -7.02 0.63
N TRP A 124 -8.39 -6.22 -0.31
CA TRP A 124 -8.32 -6.63 -1.72
C TRP A 124 -7.27 -7.71 -1.95
N PHE A 125 -6.17 -7.70 -1.18
CA PHE A 125 -5.14 -8.72 -1.27
C PHE A 125 -5.63 -10.08 -0.76
N GLU A 126 -6.39 -10.09 0.34
CA GLU A 126 -7.00 -11.30 0.91
C GLU A 126 -8.06 -11.95 -0.01
N GLU A 127 -8.61 -11.19 -0.98
CA GLU A 127 -9.49 -11.72 -2.02
C GLU A 127 -8.75 -12.47 -3.15
N GLN A 128 -7.41 -12.31 -3.25
CA GLN A 128 -6.64 -13.01 -4.27
C GLN A 128 -6.53 -14.50 -3.97
N ASP A 129 -6.27 -15.30 -5.00
CA ASP A 129 -6.02 -16.72 -4.81
C ASP A 129 -4.65 -16.97 -4.16
N GLN A 130 -4.47 -18.16 -3.57
CA GLN A 130 -3.21 -18.51 -2.88
C GLN A 130 -2.00 -18.64 -3.82
N ALA A 131 -2.21 -18.71 -5.14
CA ALA A 131 -1.12 -18.77 -6.10
C ALA A 131 -0.62 -17.38 -6.50
N TYR A 132 -1.31 -16.32 -6.06
CA TYR A 132 -0.89 -14.93 -6.19
C TYR A 132 0.27 -14.57 -5.24
#